data_AF-A0A1A5D8P9-F1
#
_entry.id   AF-A0A1A5D8P9-F1
#
_cell.length_a   1.000
_cell.length_b   1.000
_cell.length_c   1.000
_cell.angle_alpha   90.00
_cell.angle_beta   90.00
_cell.angle_gamma   90.00
#
_symmetry.space_group_name_H-M   'P 1'
#
loop_
_entity.id
_entity.type
_entity.pdbx_description
1 polymer ?
#
loop_
_entity_poly.entity_id
_entity_poly.type
_entity_poly.pdbx_seq_one_letter_code
_entity_poly.pdbx_strand_id
1 'polypeptide(L)'
;MAADLPRFARFPIRWIQEGNLVAFGNRPSQGAPVSRPLQNCSLAALKLFICLCMRADFNTGSLSTTYPQLMALSGMSRPLVARALKRLISEKLVSKVDKPLREGTELKLAGWEDAFFGKLPKQVFYDDAPDKLLKLREFEFSALSLHSLKVYLVIVAYRNRKNFNIATINYTTISLRSGVPKHLIPAVLNRLYANDLIAYKQADYYESAQAQADRTNRYLVRGLGDRWPAFNPEKHAKTV
;
A
#
# COMPACT_ATOMS: atom_id res chain seq x y z
N MET A 1 27.10 9.48 9.67
CA MET A 1 26.92 8.27 8.84
C MET A 1 25.49 7.79 9.05
N ALA A 2 24.60 8.08 8.10
CA ALA A 2 23.23 7.55 8.17
C ALA A 2 23.31 6.03 8.00
N ALA A 3 22.79 5.27 8.96
CA ALA A 3 22.68 3.82 8.83
C ALA A 3 21.91 3.52 7.53
N ASP A 4 22.48 2.70 6.66
CA ASP A 4 21.89 2.35 5.37
C ASP A 4 20.53 1.69 5.62
N LEU A 5 19.46 2.47 5.44
CA LEU A 5 18.10 2.01 5.73
C LEU A 5 17.80 0.82 4.82
N PRO A 6 17.19 -0.26 5.33
CA PRO A 6 16.83 -1.40 4.49
C PRO A 6 15.99 -0.92 3.30
N ARG A 7 16.30 -1.37 2.08
CA ARG A 7 15.67 -0.87 0.85
C ARG A 7 14.15 -0.97 0.84
N PHE A 8 13.59 -1.93 1.57
CA PHE A 8 12.14 -2.13 1.66
C PHE A 8 11.68 -2.54 3.05
N ALA A 9 10.41 -2.26 3.34
CA ALA A 9 9.66 -2.83 4.46
C ALA A 9 8.82 -4.01 3.99
N ARG A 10 8.60 -4.96 4.90
CA ARG A 10 7.64 -6.05 4.72
C ARG A 10 6.22 -5.49 4.86
N PHE A 11 5.31 -5.99 4.04
CA PHE A 11 3.91 -5.56 4.05
C PHE A 11 2.99 -6.78 3.93
N PRO A 12 2.02 -6.98 4.85
CA PRO A 12 1.09 -8.08 4.77
C PRO A 12 0.08 -7.81 3.65
N ILE A 13 -0.06 -8.76 2.73
CA ILE A 13 -0.83 -8.57 1.47
C ILE A 13 -2.08 -9.44 1.39
N ARG A 14 -2.17 -10.50 2.19
CA ARG A 14 -3.26 -11.48 2.15
C ARG A 14 -4.63 -10.81 2.38
N TRP A 15 -4.74 -9.95 3.38
CA TRP A 15 -5.99 -9.21 3.66
C TRP A 15 -6.47 -8.35 2.47
N ILE A 16 -5.56 -7.83 1.65
CA ILE A 16 -5.90 -7.06 0.44
C ILE A 16 -6.38 -8.00 -0.66
N GLN A 17 -5.67 -9.12 -0.85
CA GLN A 17 -6.03 -10.15 -1.82
C GLN A 17 -7.37 -10.78 -1.50
N GLU A 18 -7.75 -10.86 -0.22
CA GLU A 18 -9.08 -11.30 0.25
C GLU A 18 -10.17 -10.24 0.03
N GLY A 19 -9.81 -8.97 -0.21
CA GLY A 19 -10.74 -7.88 -0.45
C GLY A 19 -11.10 -7.05 0.80
N ASN A 20 -10.44 -7.26 1.93
CA ASN A 20 -10.74 -6.53 3.18
C ASN A 20 -10.39 -5.03 3.06
N LEU A 21 -9.60 -4.64 2.06
CA LEU A 21 -9.35 -3.23 1.75
C LEU A 21 -10.62 -2.45 1.36
N VAL A 22 -11.67 -3.12 0.87
CA VAL A 22 -12.95 -2.47 0.58
C VAL A 22 -13.55 -1.81 1.82
N ALA A 23 -13.33 -2.38 3.02
CA ALA A 23 -13.82 -1.84 4.30
C ALA A 23 -13.34 -0.40 4.57
N PHE A 24 -12.18 0.00 4.05
CA PHE A 24 -11.66 1.36 4.11
C PHE A 24 -12.32 2.26 3.04
N GLY A 25 -13.63 2.45 3.16
CA GLY A 25 -14.45 3.25 2.25
C GLY A 25 -14.68 4.69 2.70
N ASN A 26 -15.39 5.46 1.89
CA ASN A 26 -15.92 6.78 2.23
C ASN A 26 -17.44 6.74 2.51
N ARG A 27 -18.05 5.55 2.48
CA ARG A 27 -19.47 5.31 2.76
C ARG A 27 -19.60 4.32 3.93
N PRO A 28 -20.51 4.57 4.89
CA PRO A 28 -20.69 3.69 6.04
C PRO A 28 -21.32 2.34 5.65
N SER A 29 -22.17 2.33 4.63
CA SER A 29 -22.79 1.14 4.05
C SER A 29 -22.99 1.34 2.54
N GLN A 30 -23.28 0.26 1.82
CA GLN A 30 -23.66 0.38 0.41
C GLN A 30 -24.92 1.24 0.26
N GLY A 31 -24.92 2.13 -0.74
CA GLY A 31 -26.03 3.07 -0.98
C GLY A 31 -26.02 4.34 -0.11
N ALA A 32 -25.35 4.34 1.04
CA ALA A 32 -25.27 5.51 1.90
C ALA A 32 -24.53 6.69 1.25
N PRO A 33 -24.84 7.95 1.65
CA PRO A 33 -24.11 9.12 1.20
C PRO A 33 -22.64 9.09 1.62
N VAL A 34 -21.81 9.80 0.87
CA VAL A 34 -20.37 9.93 1.17
C VAL A 34 -20.19 10.69 2.48
N SER A 35 -19.45 10.11 3.40
CA SER A 35 -19.11 10.68 4.71
C SER A 35 -17.65 11.13 4.73
N ARG A 36 -17.43 12.45 4.76
CA ARG A 36 -16.08 13.06 4.87
C ARG A 36 -15.34 12.60 6.14
N PRO A 37 -15.97 12.55 7.33
CA PRO A 37 -15.29 12.04 8.53
C PRO A 37 -14.80 10.59 8.38
N LEU A 38 -15.63 9.72 7.78
CA LEU A 38 -15.27 8.32 7.52
C LEU A 38 -14.12 8.23 6.52
N GLN A 39 -14.22 8.96 5.40
CA GLN A 39 -13.15 9.03 4.39
C GLN A 39 -11.81 9.43 5.01
N ASN A 40 -11.80 10.50 5.81
CA ASN A 40 -10.58 11.00 6.43
C ASN A 40 -10.02 10.00 7.45
N CYS A 41 -10.90 9.31 8.18
CA CYS A 41 -10.51 8.24 9.09
C CYS A 41 -9.88 7.06 8.34
N SER A 42 -10.49 6.61 7.23
CA SER A 42 -9.97 5.52 6.40
C SER A 42 -8.64 5.87 5.76
N LEU A 43 -8.50 7.08 5.21
CA LEU A 43 -7.22 7.54 4.66
C LEU A 43 -6.14 7.62 5.74
N ALA A 44 -6.47 8.21 6.91
CA ALA A 44 -5.54 8.29 8.03
C ALA A 44 -5.12 6.91 8.54
N ALA A 45 -6.05 5.95 8.60
CA ALA A 45 -5.78 4.58 8.99
C ALA A 45 -4.80 3.90 8.02
N LEU A 46 -5.04 4.00 6.71
CA LEU A 46 -4.15 3.42 5.70
C LEU A 46 -2.77 4.08 5.69
N LYS A 47 -2.70 5.41 5.82
CA LYS A 47 -1.42 6.14 5.98
C LYS A 47 -0.66 5.64 7.21
N LEU A 48 -1.34 5.56 8.37
CA LEU A 48 -0.76 5.07 9.61
C LEU A 48 -0.31 3.61 9.46
N PHE A 49 -1.06 2.76 8.77
CA PHE A 49 -0.69 1.36 8.58
C PHE A 49 0.61 1.22 7.79
N ILE A 50 0.78 2.01 6.73
CA ILE A 50 2.06 2.08 5.99
C ILE A 50 3.17 2.54 6.93
N CYS A 51 2.96 3.60 7.71
CA CYS A 51 3.92 4.07 8.71
C CYS A 51 4.36 2.96 9.68
N LEU A 52 3.41 2.18 10.20
CA LEU A 52 3.67 1.06 11.10
C LEU A 52 4.48 -0.03 10.40
N CYS A 53 4.11 -0.42 9.17
CA CYS A 53 4.87 -1.41 8.40
C CYS A 53 6.31 -0.95 8.11
N MET A 54 6.53 0.36 7.91
CA MET A 54 7.88 0.91 7.71
C MET A 54 8.78 0.80 8.93
N ARG A 55 8.21 0.91 10.14
CA ARG A 55 8.95 0.82 11.41
C ARG A 55 8.96 -0.56 12.06
N ALA A 56 8.05 -1.44 11.67
CA ALA A 56 7.97 -2.78 12.23
C ALA A 56 9.25 -3.56 12.02
N ASP A 57 9.58 -4.38 13.01
CA ASP A 57 10.66 -5.34 12.89
C ASP A 57 10.35 -6.34 11.76
N PHE A 58 11.37 -6.61 10.94
CA PHE A 58 11.20 -7.39 9.72
C PHE A 58 10.74 -8.83 10.00
N ASN A 59 11.27 -9.43 11.06
CA ASN A 59 11.04 -10.83 11.38
C ASN A 59 9.75 -11.02 12.18
N THR A 60 9.53 -10.18 13.18
CA THR A 60 8.44 -10.37 14.17
C THR A 60 7.17 -9.60 13.84
N GLY A 61 7.26 -8.49 13.09
CA GLY A 61 6.12 -7.61 12.83
C GLY A 61 5.65 -6.82 14.05
N SER A 62 6.43 -6.87 15.13
CA SER A 62 6.22 -6.08 16.33
C SER A 62 6.90 -4.72 16.21
N LEU A 63 6.34 -3.72 16.89
CA LEU A 63 6.97 -2.42 17.03
C LEU A 63 6.60 -1.77 18.37
N SER A 64 7.59 -1.19 19.04
CA SER A 64 7.35 -0.29 20.17
C SER A 64 7.33 1.15 19.66
N THR A 65 6.25 1.87 19.97
CA THR A 65 6.12 3.27 19.54
C THR A 65 5.31 4.10 20.54
N THR A 66 5.44 5.42 20.41
CA THR A 66 4.68 6.40 21.18
C THR A 66 3.84 7.28 20.25
N TYR A 67 2.78 7.90 20.79
CA TYR A 67 1.97 8.84 20.01
C TYR A 67 2.79 9.96 19.35
N PRO A 68 3.76 10.62 20.03
CA PRO A 68 4.62 11.61 19.41
C PRO A 68 5.40 11.08 18.20
N GLN A 69 5.95 9.87 18.28
CA GLN A 69 6.66 9.25 17.16
C GLN A 69 5.74 8.98 15.97
N LEU A 70 4.53 8.47 16.23
CA LEU A 70 3.53 8.25 15.19
C LEU A 70 3.07 9.55 14.54
N MET A 71 2.92 10.63 15.31
CA MET A 71 2.60 11.96 14.81
C MET A 71 3.72 12.51 13.92
N ALA A 72 4.98 12.41 14.35
CA ALA A 72 6.13 12.85 13.56
C ALA A 72 6.22 12.11 12.22
N LEU A 73 6.09 10.79 12.27
CA LEU A 73 6.21 9.90 11.11
C LEU A 73 5.10 10.12 10.09
N SER A 74 3.85 10.15 10.56
CA SER A 74 2.68 10.30 9.69
C SER A 74 2.34 11.74 9.31
N GLY A 75 2.85 12.72 10.05
CA GLY A 75 2.47 14.13 9.92
C GLY A 75 1.03 14.43 10.35
N MET A 76 0.40 13.54 11.13
CA MET A 76 -1.00 13.67 11.56
C MET A 76 -1.12 14.16 13.01
N SER A 77 -2.25 14.80 13.34
CA SER A 77 -2.56 15.23 14.70
C SER A 77 -2.88 14.05 15.63
N ARG A 78 -2.65 14.21 16.93
CA ARG A 78 -2.90 13.17 17.95
C ARG A 78 -4.31 12.57 17.90
N PRO A 79 -5.41 13.36 17.79
CA PRO A 79 -6.77 12.79 17.72
C PRO A 79 -6.98 11.98 16.44
N LEU A 80 -6.31 12.34 15.34
CA LEU A 80 -6.43 11.62 14.09
C LEU A 80 -5.65 10.30 14.13
N VAL A 81 -4.45 10.29 14.70
CA VAL A 81 -3.67 9.07 14.98
C VAL A 81 -4.47 8.10 15.86
N ALA A 82 -5.11 8.60 16.93
CA ALA A 82 -5.93 7.77 17.81
C ALA A 82 -7.12 7.13 17.09
N ARG A 83 -7.84 7.90 16.25
CA ARG A 83 -8.95 7.38 15.43
C ARG A 83 -8.48 6.37 14.38
N ALA A 84 -7.38 6.67 13.71
CA ALA A 84 -6.74 5.78 12.73
C ALA A 84 -6.34 4.45 13.37
N LEU A 85 -5.69 4.48 14.53
CA LEU A 85 -5.30 3.28 15.26
C LEU A 85 -6.52 2.45 15.71
N LYS A 86 -7.57 3.11 16.23
CA LYS A 86 -8.82 2.43 16.58
C LYS A 86 -9.44 1.73 15.36
N ARG A 87 -9.38 2.36 14.18
CA ARG A 87 -9.87 1.75 12.93
C ARG A 87 -9.02 0.56 12.50
N LEU A 88 -7.69 0.63 12.61
CA LEU A 88 -6.82 -0.50 12.27
C LEU A 88 -7.04 -1.71 13.18
N ILE A 89 -7.32 -1.47 14.46
CA ILE A 89 -7.65 -2.52 15.43
C ILE A 89 -9.03 -3.12 15.11
N SER A 90 -10.04 -2.31 14.78
CA SER A 90 -11.36 -2.83 14.42
C SER A 90 -11.33 -3.71 13.17
N GLU A 91 -10.45 -3.40 12.23
CA GLU A 91 -10.22 -4.19 11.01
C GLU A 91 -9.21 -5.34 11.22
N LYS A 92 -8.79 -5.59 12.47
CA LYS A 92 -7.86 -6.67 12.87
C LYS A 92 -6.50 -6.63 12.15
N LEU A 93 -6.06 -5.46 11.68
CA LEU A 93 -4.74 -5.29 11.05
C LEU A 93 -3.63 -5.07 12.07
N VAL A 94 -4.00 -4.59 13.25
CA VAL A 94 -3.08 -4.27 14.36
C VAL A 94 -3.69 -4.77 15.65
N SER A 95 -2.90 -5.44 16.48
CA SER A 95 -3.25 -5.72 17.88
C SER A 95 -2.34 -4.95 18.83
N LYS A 96 -2.89 -4.57 19.98
CA LYS A 96 -2.09 -4.03 21.09
C LYS A 96 -1.60 -5.20 21.92
N VAL A 97 -0.33 -5.18 22.28
CA VAL A 97 0.22 -6.10 23.29
C VAL A 97 0.11 -5.38 24.62
N ASP A 98 -0.67 -5.94 25.54
CA ASP A 98 -0.81 -5.37 26.88
C ASP A 98 0.51 -5.51 27.63
N LYS A 99 1.11 -4.37 27.97
CA LYS A 99 2.33 -4.26 28.76
C LYS A 99 2.15 -3.28 29.91
N PRO A 100 2.95 -3.41 30.99
CA PRO A 100 2.95 -2.45 32.08
C PRO A 100 3.27 -1.03 31.56
N LEU A 101 2.56 -0.04 32.12
CA LEU A 101 2.43 1.35 31.62
C LEU A 101 3.76 2.09 31.32
N ARG A 102 4.90 1.60 31.81
CA ARG A 102 6.22 2.27 31.73
C ARG A 102 6.99 2.00 30.44
N GLU A 103 6.61 1.01 29.62
CA GLU A 103 7.42 0.57 28.45
C GLU A 103 6.94 1.09 27.08
N GLY A 104 5.90 1.93 27.05
CA GLY A 104 5.31 2.44 25.80
C GLY A 104 4.22 1.53 25.23
N THR A 105 3.73 1.84 24.03
CA THR A 105 2.70 1.02 23.35
C THR A 105 3.40 0.06 22.39
N GLU A 106 3.31 -1.23 22.68
CA GLU A 106 3.74 -2.27 21.76
C GLU A 106 2.57 -2.70 20.87
N LEU A 107 2.80 -2.67 19.56
CA LEU A 107 1.84 -3.04 18.54
C LEU A 107 2.38 -4.23 17.76
N LYS A 108 1.50 -5.20 17.48
CA LYS A 108 1.80 -6.32 16.59
C LYS A 108 0.95 -6.22 15.33
N LEU A 109 1.60 -6.31 14.17
CA LEU A 109 0.92 -6.31 12.87
C LEU A 109 0.38 -7.70 12.54
N ALA A 110 -0.86 -7.77 12.07
CA ALA A 110 -1.46 -9.03 11.64
C ALA A 110 -0.92 -9.47 10.26
N GLY A 111 -0.94 -10.78 10.00
CA GLY A 111 -0.49 -11.37 8.72
C GLY A 111 1.04 -11.46 8.56
N TRP A 112 1.81 -11.26 9.63
CA TRP A 112 3.28 -11.38 9.60
C TRP A 112 3.79 -12.83 9.55
N GLU A 113 2.94 -13.79 9.89
CA GLU A 113 3.23 -15.23 9.77
C GLU A 113 3.07 -15.73 8.31
N ASP A 114 2.50 -14.91 7.42
CA ASP A 114 2.24 -15.31 6.05
C ASP A 114 3.55 -15.46 5.24
N ALA A 115 3.69 -16.58 4.53
CA ALA A 115 4.85 -16.86 3.68
C ALA A 115 5.03 -15.81 2.55
N PHE A 116 3.94 -15.20 2.10
CA PHE A 116 3.95 -14.20 1.04
C PHE A 116 3.75 -12.79 1.60
N PHE A 117 4.60 -11.87 1.17
CA PHE A 117 4.53 -10.47 1.59
C PHE A 117 4.80 -9.50 0.44
N GLY A 118 4.17 -8.35 0.53
CA GLY A 118 4.44 -7.18 -0.29
C GLY A 118 5.71 -6.49 0.19
N LYS A 119 6.34 -5.76 -0.73
CA LYS A 119 7.49 -4.92 -0.41
C LYS A 119 7.07 -3.47 -0.54
N LEU A 120 7.32 -2.67 0.48
CA LEU A 120 7.13 -1.23 0.43
C LEU A 120 8.51 -0.55 0.29
N PRO A 121 8.74 0.29 -0.72
CA PRO A 121 10.03 0.94 -0.97
C PRO A 121 10.35 1.99 0.09
N LYS A 122 11.24 1.72 1.05
CA LYS A 122 11.53 2.67 2.13
C LYS A 122 12.10 3.97 1.59
N GLN A 123 13.02 3.88 0.63
CA GLN A 123 13.72 5.03 0.03
C GLN A 123 12.78 5.99 -0.73
N VAL A 124 11.63 5.53 -1.21
CA VAL A 124 10.67 6.41 -1.91
C VAL A 124 9.79 7.16 -0.92
N PHE A 125 9.55 6.58 0.26
CA PHE A 125 8.69 7.23 1.27
C PHE A 125 9.46 8.10 2.26
N TYR A 126 10.69 7.72 2.61
CA TYR A 126 11.61 8.54 3.38
C TYR A 126 12.38 9.48 2.46
N ASP A 127 12.63 10.70 2.92
CA ASP A 127 13.46 11.68 2.22
C ASP A 127 14.62 12.04 3.14
N ASP A 128 15.77 11.39 2.92
CA ASP A 128 17.07 11.44 3.65
C ASP A 128 17.06 11.36 5.20
N ALA A 129 15.91 11.57 5.84
CA ALA A 129 15.67 11.60 7.26
C ALA A 129 14.69 10.46 7.65
N PRO A 130 15.05 9.63 8.64
CA PRO A 130 14.27 8.43 9.02
C PRO A 130 12.99 8.73 9.80
N ASP A 131 12.72 9.99 10.12
CA ASP A 131 11.66 10.38 11.07
C ASP A 131 10.35 10.79 10.41
N LYS A 132 10.34 11.02 9.09
CA LYS A 132 9.18 11.55 8.37
C LYS A 132 8.98 10.83 7.04
N LEU A 133 7.75 10.39 6.77
CA LEU A 133 7.38 9.84 5.47
C LEU A 133 6.77 10.94 4.60
N LEU A 134 7.61 11.67 3.85
CA LEU A 134 7.19 12.86 3.09
C LEU A 134 6.20 12.52 1.98
N LYS A 135 6.41 11.41 1.24
CA LYS A 135 5.45 11.01 0.19
C LYS A 135 4.06 10.70 0.71
N LEU A 136 3.93 10.25 1.97
CA LEU A 136 2.60 10.08 2.56
C LEU A 136 1.91 11.42 2.83
N ARG A 137 2.64 12.52 2.98
CA ARG A 137 2.07 13.86 3.22
C ARG A 137 1.41 14.46 1.98
N GLU A 138 1.85 14.07 0.79
CA GLU A 138 1.22 14.46 -0.50
C GLU A 138 -0.20 13.90 -0.68
N PHE A 139 -0.57 12.89 0.13
CA PHE A 139 -1.95 12.42 0.23
C PHE A 139 -2.74 13.32 1.18
N GLU A 140 -3.29 14.39 0.62
CA GLU A 140 -4.25 15.29 1.26
C GLU A 140 -5.56 14.57 1.61
N PHE A 141 -6.37 15.13 2.50
CA PHE A 141 -7.66 14.56 2.90
C PHE A 141 -8.75 14.73 1.84
N SER A 142 -8.62 13.96 0.75
CA SER A 142 -9.55 13.93 -0.38
C SER A 142 -9.95 12.49 -0.75
N ALA A 143 -11.05 12.36 -1.50
CA ALA A 143 -11.51 11.06 -2.01
C ALA A 143 -10.47 10.45 -2.97
N LEU A 144 -9.87 11.30 -3.82
CA LEU A 144 -8.84 10.89 -4.77
C LEU A 144 -7.62 10.32 -4.03
N SER A 145 -7.14 10.96 -2.96
CA SER A 145 -6.04 10.43 -2.14
C SER A 145 -6.37 9.08 -1.50
N LEU A 146 -7.59 8.91 -0.97
CA LEU A 146 -8.03 7.62 -0.43
C LEU A 146 -8.01 6.55 -1.53
N HIS A 147 -8.61 6.83 -2.67
CA HIS A 147 -8.65 5.89 -3.79
C HIS A 147 -7.26 5.57 -4.31
N SER A 148 -6.38 6.56 -4.46
CA SER A 148 -4.99 6.38 -4.85
C SER A 148 -4.22 5.50 -3.88
N LEU A 149 -4.36 5.73 -2.57
CA LEU A 149 -3.66 4.91 -1.60
C LEU A 149 -4.18 3.46 -1.62
N LYS A 150 -5.49 3.25 -1.75
CA LYS A 150 -6.06 1.89 -1.88
C LYS A 150 -5.54 1.18 -3.13
N VAL A 151 -5.58 1.83 -4.29
CA VAL A 151 -5.10 1.24 -5.55
C VAL A 151 -3.59 0.94 -5.48
N TYR A 152 -2.79 1.83 -4.89
CA TYR A 152 -1.38 1.58 -4.66
C TYR A 152 -1.14 0.32 -3.82
N LEU A 153 -1.86 0.15 -2.72
CA LEU A 153 -1.75 -1.04 -1.87
C LEU A 153 -2.16 -2.33 -2.62
N VAL A 154 -3.16 -2.28 -3.51
CA VAL A 154 -3.50 -3.41 -4.39
C VAL A 154 -2.35 -3.72 -5.35
N ILE A 155 -1.76 -2.72 -6.00
CA ILE A 155 -0.60 -2.92 -6.89
C ILE A 155 0.56 -3.59 -6.13
N VAL A 156 0.87 -3.13 -4.91
CA VAL A 156 1.89 -3.74 -4.04
C VAL A 156 1.53 -5.19 -3.68
N ALA A 157 0.25 -5.48 -3.43
CA ALA A 157 -0.23 -6.82 -3.08
C ALA A 157 -0.20 -7.83 -4.23
N TYR A 158 -0.30 -7.36 -5.47
CA TYR A 158 -0.26 -8.22 -6.68
C TYR A 158 1.10 -8.21 -7.39
N ARG A 159 2.10 -7.57 -6.77
CA ARG A 159 3.48 -7.54 -7.27
C ARG A 159 4.07 -8.95 -7.32
N ASN A 160 4.49 -9.39 -8.49
CA ASN A 160 5.11 -10.71 -8.65
C ASN A 160 6.64 -10.63 -8.52
N ARG A 161 7.22 -11.39 -7.58
CA ARG A 161 8.68 -11.49 -7.40
C ARG A 161 9.38 -12.08 -8.62
N LYS A 162 8.77 -13.06 -9.30
CA LYS A 162 9.36 -13.75 -10.46
C LYS A 162 9.33 -12.87 -11.71
N ASN A 163 8.37 -11.96 -11.81
CA ASN A 163 8.20 -11.07 -12.97
C ASN A 163 8.79 -9.68 -12.70
N PHE A 164 10.06 -9.59 -12.31
CA PHE A 164 10.79 -8.32 -12.13
C PHE A 164 10.08 -7.27 -11.26
N ASN A 165 9.35 -7.71 -10.23
CA ASN A 165 8.57 -6.82 -9.35
C ASN A 165 7.43 -6.07 -10.06
N ILE A 166 6.92 -6.59 -11.18
CA ILE A 166 5.77 -6.06 -11.92
C ILE A 166 4.48 -6.67 -11.36
N ALA A 167 3.45 -5.84 -11.21
CA ALA A 167 2.08 -6.27 -10.97
C ALA A 167 1.30 -6.26 -12.31
N THR A 168 0.81 -7.43 -12.72
CA THR A 168 -0.03 -7.59 -13.91
C THR A 168 -1.48 -7.75 -13.45
N ILE A 169 -2.25 -6.65 -13.44
CA ILE A 169 -3.64 -6.64 -12.94
C ILE A 169 -4.53 -5.76 -13.80
N ASN A 170 -5.76 -6.20 -14.04
CA ASN A 170 -6.74 -5.42 -14.82
C ASN A 170 -7.55 -4.47 -13.92
N TYR A 171 -8.26 -3.51 -14.54
CA TYR A 171 -9.10 -2.55 -13.82
C TYR A 171 -10.25 -3.22 -13.05
N THR A 172 -10.76 -4.36 -13.51
CA THR A 172 -11.81 -5.11 -12.81
C THR A 172 -11.31 -5.65 -11.46
N THR A 173 -10.14 -6.27 -11.45
CA THR A 173 -9.49 -6.78 -10.24
C THR A 173 -9.11 -5.64 -9.30
N ILE A 174 -8.56 -4.54 -9.83
CA ILE A 174 -8.27 -3.35 -9.03
C ILE A 174 -9.54 -2.85 -8.36
N SER A 175 -10.63 -2.69 -9.13
CA SER A 175 -11.91 -2.20 -8.60
C SER A 175 -12.49 -3.13 -7.54
N LEU A 176 -12.47 -4.45 -7.79
CA LEU A 176 -12.97 -5.45 -6.86
C LEU A 176 -12.19 -5.46 -5.53
N ARG A 177 -10.86 -5.42 -5.60
CA ARG A 177 -10.00 -5.51 -4.39
C ARG A 177 -9.87 -4.20 -3.64
N SER A 178 -9.90 -3.06 -4.33
CA SER A 178 -9.82 -1.74 -3.70
C SER A 178 -11.19 -1.14 -3.35
N GLY A 179 -12.28 -1.62 -3.94
CA GLY A 179 -13.60 -0.99 -3.83
C GLY A 179 -13.69 0.37 -4.51
N VAL A 180 -12.71 0.74 -5.35
CA VAL A 180 -12.72 1.98 -6.13
C VAL A 180 -13.51 1.73 -7.43
N PRO A 181 -14.48 2.59 -7.80
CA PRO A 181 -15.20 2.47 -9.05
C PRO A 181 -14.27 2.48 -10.27
N LYS A 182 -14.52 1.59 -11.26
CA LYS A 182 -13.66 1.44 -12.45
C LYS A 182 -13.38 2.76 -13.19
N HIS A 183 -14.38 3.63 -13.31
CA HIS A 183 -14.26 4.91 -14.00
C HIS A 183 -13.28 5.89 -13.31
N LEU A 184 -13.00 5.71 -12.02
CA LEU A 184 -12.03 6.55 -11.28
C LEU A 184 -10.61 6.01 -11.34
N ILE A 185 -10.40 4.76 -11.77
CA ILE A 185 -9.08 4.11 -11.80
C ILE A 185 -8.07 4.90 -12.66
N PRO A 186 -8.40 5.39 -13.87
CA PRO A 186 -7.45 6.17 -14.66
C PRO A 186 -6.95 7.43 -13.94
N ALA A 187 -7.87 8.21 -13.34
CA ALA A 187 -7.50 9.42 -12.59
C ALA A 187 -6.63 9.10 -11.36
N VAL A 188 -6.94 7.99 -10.69
CA VAL A 188 -6.16 7.47 -9.56
C VAL A 188 -4.75 7.07 -9.98
N LEU A 189 -4.61 6.32 -11.08
CA LEU A 189 -3.32 5.89 -11.61
C LEU A 189 -2.47 7.08 -12.05
N ASN A 190 -3.07 8.08 -12.69
CA ASN A 190 -2.39 9.33 -13.06
C ASN A 190 -1.82 10.05 -11.83
N ARG A 191 -2.57 10.11 -10.71
CA ARG A 191 -2.05 10.68 -9.46
C ARG A 191 -0.90 9.86 -8.89
N LEU A 192 -0.98 8.53 -8.92
CA LEU A 192 0.11 7.67 -8.44
C LEU A 192 1.37 7.80 -9.31
N TYR A 193 1.20 7.99 -10.61
CA TYR A 193 2.28 8.27 -11.54
C TYR A 193 2.90 9.65 -11.29
N ALA A 194 2.08 10.69 -11.13
CA ALA A 194 2.55 12.05 -10.82
C ALA A 194 3.28 12.16 -9.47
N ASN A 195 2.98 11.25 -8.53
CA ASN A 195 3.67 11.17 -7.24
C ASN A 195 4.90 10.23 -7.27
N ASP A 196 5.31 9.74 -8.44
CA ASP A 196 6.44 8.82 -8.63
C ASP A 196 6.37 7.53 -7.79
N LEU A 197 5.17 7.08 -7.44
CA LEU A 197 4.99 5.84 -6.67
C LEU A 197 4.94 4.61 -7.57
N ILE A 198 4.47 4.79 -8.81
CA ILE A 198 4.37 3.74 -9.81
C ILE A 198 4.87 4.21 -11.17
N ALA A 199 5.34 3.26 -11.97
CA ALA A 199 5.36 3.41 -13.42
C ALA A 199 4.32 2.47 -14.03
N TYR A 200 3.71 2.87 -15.14
CA TYR A 200 2.73 2.08 -15.86
C TYR A 200 3.21 1.88 -17.29
N LYS A 201 3.02 0.66 -17.80
CA LYS A 201 3.19 0.34 -19.22
C LYS A 201 1.95 -0.41 -19.67
N GLN A 202 1.35 0.07 -20.77
CA GLN A 202 0.29 -0.68 -21.44
C GLN A 202 0.90 -1.91 -22.12
N ALA A 203 0.17 -3.01 -22.22
CA ALA A 203 0.61 -4.14 -23.04
C ALA A 203 0.83 -3.65 -24.48
N ASP A 204 2.00 -3.93 -25.06
CA ASP A 204 2.37 -3.43 -26.39
C ASP A 204 1.49 -4.11 -27.45
N TYR A 205 0.93 -3.32 -28.37
CA TYR A 205 0.01 -3.80 -29.41
C TYR A 205 0.67 -4.77 -30.42
N TYR A 206 2.00 -4.79 -30.52
CA TYR A 206 2.77 -5.59 -31.48
C TYR A 206 3.10 -7.02 -31.02
N GLU A 207 2.48 -7.48 -29.92
CA GLU A 207 2.59 -8.85 -29.44
C GLU A 207 1.84 -9.82 -30.41
N SER A 208 2.52 -10.88 -30.87
CA SER A 208 2.01 -11.86 -31.85
C SER A 208 0.68 -12.51 -31.41
N ALA A 209 -0.08 -13.11 -32.34
CA ALA A 209 -1.44 -13.63 -32.13
C ALA A 209 -1.64 -14.57 -30.91
N GLN A 210 -0.58 -15.13 -30.32
CA GLN A 210 -0.62 -15.89 -29.07
C GLN A 210 -0.57 -15.03 -27.78
N ALA A 211 -0.01 -13.83 -27.84
CA ALA A 211 0.06 -12.86 -26.76
C ALA A 211 -1.11 -11.85 -26.76
N GLN A 212 -2.01 -11.97 -27.75
CA GLN A 212 -3.27 -11.23 -27.84
C GLN A 212 -4.20 -11.42 -26.62
N ALA A 213 -3.93 -12.44 -25.80
CA ALA A 213 -4.64 -12.76 -24.55
C ALA A 213 -4.21 -11.90 -23.35
N ASP A 214 -2.99 -11.35 -23.29
CA ASP A 214 -2.49 -10.61 -22.12
C ASP A 214 -2.50 -9.10 -22.33
N ARG A 215 -3.69 -8.55 -22.64
CA ARG A 215 -3.95 -7.09 -22.67
C ARG A 215 -3.96 -6.45 -21.27
N THR A 216 -3.40 -7.14 -20.28
CA THR A 216 -3.45 -6.72 -18.89
C THR A 216 -2.42 -5.64 -18.62
N ASN A 217 -2.87 -4.55 -18.02
CA ASN A 217 -2.01 -3.45 -17.61
C ASN A 217 -0.89 -3.93 -16.66
N ARG A 218 0.32 -3.43 -16.90
CA ARG A 218 1.51 -3.75 -16.11
C ARG A 218 1.93 -2.53 -15.30
N TYR A 219 2.14 -2.74 -14.00
CA TYR A 219 2.51 -1.69 -13.05
C TYR A 219 3.82 -2.05 -12.34
N LEU A 220 4.75 -1.11 -12.30
CA LEU A 220 6.01 -1.20 -11.59
C LEU A 220 5.93 -0.33 -10.34
N VAL A 221 6.28 -0.87 -9.17
CA VAL A 221 6.40 -0.07 -7.94
C VAL A 221 7.81 0.54 -7.89
N ARG A 222 7.90 1.87 -7.90
CA ARG A 222 9.17 2.61 -7.88
C ARG A 222 9.95 2.32 -6.60
N GLY A 223 11.29 2.39 -6.67
CA GLY A 223 12.18 2.14 -5.52
C GLY A 223 12.41 0.67 -5.15
N LEU A 224 11.76 -0.28 -5.84
CA LEU A 224 12.07 -1.72 -5.76
C LEU A 224 12.75 -2.26 -7.02
N GLY A 225 12.96 -1.39 -8.01
CA GLY A 225 13.51 -1.67 -9.33
C GLY A 225 12.95 -0.64 -10.32
N ASP A 226 13.83 0.01 -11.08
CA ASP A 226 13.46 1.12 -11.98
C ASP A 226 13.55 0.76 -13.46
N ARG A 227 13.94 -0.47 -13.77
CA ARG A 227 14.12 -0.95 -15.13
C ARG A 227 12.98 -1.89 -15.50
N TRP A 228 12.27 -1.53 -16.56
CA TRP A 228 11.42 -2.49 -17.25
C TRP A 228 12.33 -3.58 -17.82
N PRO A 229 12.04 -4.87 -17.56
CA PRO A 229 12.80 -5.94 -18.19
C PRO A 229 12.66 -5.82 -19.70
N ALA A 230 13.75 -6.06 -20.43
CA ALA A 230 13.67 -6.24 -21.87
C ALA A 230 12.66 -7.36 -22.15
N PHE A 231 11.71 -7.10 -23.05
CA PHE A 231 10.71 -8.08 -23.44
C PHE A 231 11.44 -9.32 -24.00
N ASN A 232 11.32 -10.46 -23.32
CA ASN A 232 11.90 -11.72 -23.79
C ASN A 232 10.77 -12.76 -23.93
N PRO A 233 10.22 -12.95 -25.14
CA PRO A 233 9.07 -13.81 -25.37
C PRO A 233 9.32 -15.29 -25.03
N GLU A 234 10.58 -15.74 -25.02
CA GLU A 234 10.93 -17.15 -24.84
C GLU A 234 10.78 -17.66 -23.40
N LYS A 235 10.83 -16.78 -22.38
CA LYS A 235 10.69 -17.18 -20.97
C LYS A 235 9.23 -17.32 -20.52
N HIS A 236 8.29 -16.66 -21.20
CA HIS A 236 6.87 -16.69 -20.84
C HIS A 236 6.13 -17.92 -21.39
N ALA A 237 6.64 -18.57 -22.45
CA ALA A 237 6.04 -19.75 -23.04
C ALA A 237 6.19 -21.05 -22.21
N LYS A 238 7.07 -21.07 -21.19
CA LYS A 238 7.37 -22.29 -20.39
C LYS A 238 6.67 -22.36 -19.03
N THR A 239 5.73 -21.47 -18.74
CA THR A 239 5.02 -21.44 -17.43
C THR A 239 3.51 -21.35 -17.59
N VAL A 240 2.95 -22.15 -18.51
CA VAL A 240 1.53 -22.51 -18.52
C VAL A 240 1.42 -23.95 -18.01
#